data_AF-A0A835ZRB2-F1
#
_entry.id   AF-A0A835ZRB2-F1
#
_cell.length_a   1.000
_cell.length_b   1.000
_cell.length_c   1.000
_cell.angle_alpha   90.00
_cell.angle_beta   90.00
_cell.angle_gamma   90.00
#
_symmetry.space_group_name_H-M   'P 1'
#
loop_
_entity.id
_entity.type
_entity.pdbx_description
1 polymer ?
#
loop_
_entity_poly.entity_id
_entity_poly.type
_entity_poly.pdbx_seq_one_letter_code
_entity_poly.pdbx_strand_id
1 'polypeptide(L)'
;MELEEGTPLWQLQKLPTEQGLQLLHKIIDGICGLTYPLYQDYHSVWDSAEGMCVLEDITTFFKAVVGKNLSDEEISQQSNQLNSSHQEAIMKCLKSRKDGIKQTLLEEIVDISSAQLQDFHWQLKLALFKPYSIEMSKEELKNLINSWEAANKVVLQLK
;
A
#
# COMPACT_ATOMS: atom_id res chain seq x y z
N MET A 1 1.00 12.38 32.57
CA MET A 1 0.66 11.11 31.92
C MET A 1 0.96 11.34 30.45
N GLU A 2 2.23 11.12 30.11
CA GLU A 2 2.76 11.32 28.76
C GLU A 2 2.18 10.19 27.90
N LEU A 3 1.29 10.54 26.97
CA LEU A 3 0.72 9.61 26.01
C LEU A 3 1.86 9.23 25.05
N GLU A 4 2.25 7.95 25.08
CA GLU A 4 3.37 7.45 24.29
C GLU A 4 3.20 7.80 22.81
N GLU A 5 4.17 8.57 22.31
CA GLU A 5 4.30 9.14 20.97
C GLU A 5 4.62 8.08 19.88
N GLY A 6 4.37 6.80 20.16
CA GLY A 6 5.02 5.68 19.47
C GLY A 6 4.25 5.03 18.30
N THR A 7 2.96 5.32 18.13
CA THR A 7 2.13 4.59 17.15
C THR A 7 1.61 5.50 16.03
N PRO A 8 1.80 5.17 14.74
CA PRO A 8 1.43 6.02 13.59
C PRO A 8 0.02 6.66 13.66
N LEU A 9 -0.93 5.98 14.32
CA LEU A 9 -2.32 6.40 14.41
C LEU A 9 -2.65 7.28 15.62
N TRP A 10 -1.77 7.43 16.62
CA TRP A 10 -2.09 8.11 17.89
C TRP A 10 -2.58 9.54 17.68
N GLN A 11 -2.06 10.20 16.64
CA GLN A 11 -2.38 11.57 16.25
C GLN A 11 -3.86 11.75 15.89
N LEU A 12 -4.56 10.70 15.43
CA LEU A 12 -6.01 10.76 15.16
C LEU A 12 -6.82 11.19 16.40
N GLN A 13 -6.32 10.91 17.60
CA GLN A 13 -6.99 11.29 18.84
C GLN A 13 -7.01 12.81 19.09
N LYS A 14 -6.13 13.57 18.44
CA LYS A 14 -6.14 15.04 18.50
C LYS A 14 -7.32 15.64 17.76
N LEU A 15 -7.98 14.88 16.88
CA LEU A 15 -9.13 15.33 16.11
C LEU A 15 -10.45 14.97 16.80
N PRO A 16 -11.47 15.83 16.67
CA PRO A 16 -12.86 15.44 16.92
C PRO A 16 -13.25 14.24 16.05
N THR A 17 -14.10 13.36 16.58
CA THR A 17 -14.51 12.11 15.90
C THR A 17 -15.03 12.33 14.48
N GLU A 18 -15.80 13.39 14.24
CA GLU A 18 -16.33 13.71 12.91
C GLU A 18 -15.22 14.10 11.91
N GLN A 19 -14.25 14.90 12.35
CA GLN A 19 -13.12 15.33 11.52
C GLN A 19 -12.15 14.18 11.29
N GLY A 20 -11.95 13.31 12.29
CA GLY A 20 -11.18 12.07 12.17
C GLY A 20 -11.78 11.14 11.11
N LEU A 21 -13.10 10.91 11.14
CA LEU A 21 -13.78 10.09 10.13
C LEU A 21 -13.66 10.69 8.72
N GLN A 22 -13.82 12.01 8.58
CA GLN A 22 -13.65 12.69 7.28
C GLN A 22 -12.21 12.56 6.75
N LEU A 23 -11.21 12.70 7.63
CA LEU A 23 -9.81 12.50 7.27
C LEU A 23 -9.56 11.07 6.77
N LEU A 24 -10.05 10.06 7.50
CA LEU A 24 -9.94 8.65 7.10
C LEU A 24 -10.54 8.41 5.70
N HIS A 25 -11.74 8.94 5.44
CA HIS A 25 -12.36 8.82 4.13
C HIS A 25 -11.53 9.49 3.02
N LYS A 26 -11.05 10.72 3.23
CA LYS A 26 -10.21 11.43 2.25
C LYS A 26 -8.88 10.71 1.98
N ILE A 27 -8.27 10.11 3.00
CA ILE A 27 -7.04 9.32 2.82
C ILE A 27 -7.31 8.07 1.99
N ILE A 28 -8.41 7.37 2.28
CA ILE A 28 -8.81 6.20 1.51
C ILE A 28 -9.18 6.58 0.07
N ASP A 29 -9.81 7.73 -0.13
CA ASP A 29 -10.05 8.29 -1.46
C ASP A 29 -8.72 8.51 -2.19
N GLY A 30 -7.74 9.14 -1.54
CA GLY A 30 -6.38 9.30 -2.08
C GLY A 30 -5.72 7.96 -2.45
N ILE A 31 -5.78 6.95 -1.58
CA ILE A 31 -5.25 5.61 -1.85
C ILE A 31 -5.93 4.97 -3.06
N CYS A 32 -7.23 5.20 -3.24
CA CYS A 32 -8.01 4.70 -4.37
C CYS A 32 -7.86 5.55 -5.65
N GLY A 33 -6.84 6.42 -5.74
CA GLY A 33 -6.57 7.26 -6.91
C GLY A 33 -7.50 8.47 -7.05
N LEU A 34 -8.28 8.80 -6.01
CA LEU A 34 -9.07 10.02 -5.92
C LEU A 34 -8.28 11.12 -5.20
N THR A 35 -8.95 12.18 -4.75
CA THR A 35 -8.29 13.37 -4.19
C THR A 35 -7.80 13.12 -2.75
N TYR A 36 -6.50 13.28 -2.52
CA TYR A 36 -5.91 13.29 -1.18
C TYR A 36 -6.42 14.47 -0.33
N PRO A 37 -6.45 14.36 1.00
CA PRO A 37 -6.81 15.46 1.88
C PRO A 37 -5.86 16.64 1.69
N LEU A 38 -6.44 17.84 1.53
CA LEU A 38 -5.67 19.07 1.54
C LEU A 38 -5.31 19.42 2.99
N TYR A 39 -4.02 19.62 3.25
CA TYR A 39 -3.51 19.99 4.57
C TYR A 39 -4.16 21.25 5.16
N GLN A 40 -4.69 22.14 4.30
CA GLN A 40 -5.37 23.37 4.70
C GLN A 40 -6.54 23.14 5.68
N ASP A 41 -7.20 21.98 5.63
CA ASP A 41 -8.31 21.64 6.52
C ASP A 41 -7.87 21.30 7.96
N TYR A 42 -6.57 21.07 8.19
CA TYR A 42 -6.03 20.53 9.44
C TYR A 42 -4.90 21.38 10.07
N HIS A 43 -4.61 22.55 9.50
CA HIS A 43 -3.54 23.46 9.96
C HIS A 43 -3.68 23.94 11.41
N SER A 44 -4.88 23.83 12.00
CA SER A 44 -5.14 24.19 13.39
C SER A 44 -4.71 23.12 14.40
N VAL A 45 -4.44 21.90 13.94
CA VAL A 45 -4.16 20.73 14.81
C VAL A 45 -2.73 20.23 14.66
N TRP A 46 -2.17 20.30 13.44
CA TRP A 46 -0.80 19.89 13.14
C TRP A 46 -0.08 20.97 12.37
N ASP A 47 1.23 21.09 12.57
CA ASP A 47 2.08 21.86 11.65
C ASP A 47 2.27 21.13 10.30
N SER A 48 2.91 21.79 9.33
CA SER A 48 3.02 21.25 7.96
C SER A 48 3.82 19.96 7.89
N ALA A 49 4.82 19.77 8.75
CA ALA A 49 5.67 18.59 8.74
C ALA A 49 4.98 17.44 9.48
N GLU A 50 4.42 17.73 10.65
CA GLU A 50 3.60 16.79 11.42
C GLU A 50 2.41 16.28 10.60
N GLY A 51 1.69 17.17 9.92
CA GLY A 51 0.54 16.81 9.10
C GLY A 51 0.90 15.86 7.96
N MET A 52 2.03 16.06 7.29
CA MET A 52 2.50 15.13 6.25
C MET A 52 2.82 13.76 6.85
N CYS A 53 3.53 13.70 7.98
CA CYS A 53 3.82 12.45 8.67
C CYS A 53 2.52 11.71 9.04
N VAL A 54 1.53 12.40 9.61
CA VAL A 54 0.25 11.78 9.98
C VAL A 54 -0.50 11.21 8.77
N LEU A 55 -0.53 11.93 7.66
CA LEU A 55 -1.15 11.45 6.43
C LEU A 55 -0.44 10.21 5.88
N GLU A 56 0.90 10.20 5.89
CA GLU A 56 1.73 9.08 5.45
C GLU A 56 1.56 7.86 6.35
N ASP A 57 1.54 8.06 7.66
CA ASP A 57 1.36 7.05 8.69
C ASP A 57 0.02 6.32 8.54
N ILE A 58 -1.08 7.09 8.41
CA ILE A 58 -2.42 6.53 8.20
C ILE A 58 -2.49 5.84 6.83
N THR A 59 -1.90 6.42 5.78
CA THR A 59 -1.86 5.82 4.44
C THR A 59 -1.16 4.46 4.47
N THR A 60 0.01 4.41 5.11
CA THR A 60 0.82 3.19 5.28
C THR A 60 0.06 2.14 6.07
N PHE A 61 -0.65 2.54 7.13
CA PHE A 61 -1.50 1.64 7.91
C PHE A 61 -2.59 1.00 7.04
N PHE A 62 -3.37 1.77 6.28
CA PHE A 62 -4.43 1.20 5.42
C PHE A 62 -3.87 0.29 4.33
N LYS A 63 -2.77 0.69 3.66
CA LYS A 63 -2.10 -0.16 2.66
C LYS A 63 -1.60 -1.46 3.29
N ALA A 64 -1.03 -1.42 4.50
CA ALA A 64 -0.54 -2.61 5.19
C ALA A 64 -1.67 -3.54 5.64
N VAL A 65 -2.75 -3.01 6.23
CA VAL A 65 -3.91 -3.79 6.69
C VAL A 65 -4.54 -4.55 5.52
N VAL A 66 -4.78 -3.86 4.41
CA VAL A 66 -5.43 -4.46 3.23
C VAL A 66 -4.47 -5.34 2.45
N GLY A 67 -3.24 -4.89 2.21
CA GLY A 67 -2.24 -5.63 1.45
C GLY A 67 -1.80 -6.94 2.11
N LYS A 68 -1.74 -6.98 3.46
CA LYS A 68 -1.43 -8.19 4.23
C LYS A 68 -2.65 -9.04 4.57
N ASN A 69 -3.87 -8.58 4.24
CA ASN A 69 -5.13 -9.22 4.62
C ASN A 69 -5.23 -9.50 6.13
N LEU A 70 -4.88 -8.51 6.98
CA LEU A 70 -4.95 -8.67 8.44
C LEU A 70 -6.38 -9.00 8.91
N SER A 71 -6.48 -9.76 9.99
CA SER A 71 -7.76 -10.11 10.63
C SER A 71 -8.33 -8.97 11.46
N ASP A 72 -9.63 -9.03 11.77
CA ASP A 72 -10.31 -8.02 12.60
C ASP A 72 -9.66 -7.90 14.00
N GLU A 73 -9.12 -9.00 14.54
CA GLU A 73 -8.37 -9.02 15.80
C GLU A 73 -7.03 -8.29 15.69
N GLU A 74 -6.27 -8.52 14.63
CA GLU A 74 -4.97 -7.86 14.39
C GLU A 74 -5.14 -6.35 14.16
N ILE A 75 -6.20 -5.95 13.45
CA ILE A 75 -6.55 -4.53 13.25
C ILE A 75 -6.92 -3.88 14.59
N SER A 76 -7.68 -4.57 15.42
CA SER A 76 -8.05 -4.11 16.77
C SER A 76 -6.82 -3.97 17.66
N GLN A 77 -5.82 -4.85 17.52
CA GLN A 77 -4.56 -4.73 18.25
C GLN A 77 -3.74 -3.51 17.81
N GLN A 78 -3.63 -3.23 16.51
CA GLN A 78 -2.87 -2.05 16.03
C GLN A 78 -3.56 -0.72 16.35
N SER A 79 -4.85 -0.74 16.63
CA SER A 79 -5.65 0.44 16.98
C SER A 79 -6.00 0.51 18.46
N ASN A 80 -5.48 -0.39 19.32
CA ASN A 80 -5.86 -0.52 20.74
C ASN A 80 -5.60 0.74 21.58
N GLN A 81 -4.64 1.58 21.16
CA GLN A 81 -4.31 2.84 21.83
C GLN A 81 -5.31 3.96 21.51
N LEU A 82 -6.12 3.82 20.46
CA LEU A 82 -7.14 4.78 20.08
C LEU A 82 -8.38 4.67 20.96
N ASN A 83 -9.14 5.75 21.07
CA ASN A 83 -10.45 5.70 21.71
C ASN A 83 -11.46 4.86 20.89
N SER A 84 -12.51 4.37 21.55
CA SER A 84 -13.51 3.47 20.96
C SER A 84 -14.17 4.05 19.71
N SER A 85 -14.40 5.37 19.68
CA SER A 85 -15.01 6.06 18.54
C SER A 85 -14.12 6.05 17.29
N HIS A 86 -12.82 6.30 17.45
CA HIS A 86 -11.87 6.24 16.33
C HIS A 86 -11.62 4.80 15.85
N GLN A 87 -11.60 3.82 16.76
CA GLN A 87 -11.53 2.40 16.39
C GLN A 87 -12.74 1.98 15.54
N GLU A 88 -13.95 2.37 15.96
CA GLU A 88 -15.18 2.09 15.21
C GLU A 88 -15.15 2.73 13.82
N ALA A 89 -14.67 3.97 13.72
CA ALA A 89 -14.50 4.68 12.45
C ALA A 89 -13.54 3.92 11.50
N ILE A 90 -12.38 3.46 12.00
CA ILE A 90 -11.42 2.68 11.21
C ILE A 90 -12.06 1.37 10.72
N MET A 91 -12.74 0.63 11.62
CA MET A 91 -13.40 -0.62 11.25
C MET A 91 -14.50 -0.42 10.21
N LYS A 92 -15.28 0.65 10.33
CA LYS A 92 -16.33 1.00 9.38
C LYS A 92 -15.75 1.37 8.00
N CYS A 93 -14.67 2.13 7.98
CA CYS A 93 -13.95 2.48 6.76
C CYS A 93 -13.37 1.23 6.07
N LEU A 94 -12.73 0.34 6.82
CA LEU A 94 -12.20 -0.91 6.27
C LEU A 94 -13.30 -1.81 5.72
N LYS A 95 -14.39 -2.03 6.48
CA LYS A 95 -15.51 -2.87 6.03
C LYS A 95 -16.16 -2.37 4.74
N SER A 96 -16.18 -1.07 4.51
CA SER A 96 -16.82 -0.46 3.33
C SER A 96 -15.89 -0.28 2.13
N ARG A 97 -14.59 -0.08 2.35
CA ARG A 97 -13.65 0.35 1.29
C ARG A 97 -12.47 -0.60 1.05
N LYS A 98 -12.39 -1.73 1.78
CA LYS A 98 -11.31 -2.72 1.63
C LYS A 98 -11.11 -3.18 0.18
N ASP A 99 -12.19 -3.45 -0.54
CA ASP A 99 -12.10 -3.91 -1.94
C ASP A 99 -11.53 -2.85 -2.88
N GLY A 100 -11.90 -1.57 -2.68
CA GLY A 100 -11.35 -0.46 -3.47
C GLY A 100 -9.84 -0.27 -3.24
N ILE A 101 -9.41 -0.37 -1.97
CA ILE A 101 -7.97 -0.33 -1.63
C ILE A 101 -7.25 -1.52 -2.25
N LYS A 102 -7.81 -2.74 -2.13
CA LYS A 102 -7.23 -3.96 -2.68
C LYS A 102 -7.08 -3.88 -4.19
N GLN A 103 -8.11 -3.40 -4.90
CA GLN A 103 -8.08 -3.24 -6.34
C GLN A 103 -6.97 -2.28 -6.78
N THR A 104 -6.82 -1.14 -6.09
CA THR A 104 -5.78 -0.16 -6.43
C THR A 104 -4.37 -0.71 -6.18
N LEU A 105 -4.16 -1.44 -5.06
CA LEU A 105 -2.88 -2.11 -4.80
C LEU A 105 -2.57 -3.20 -5.84
N LEU A 106 -3.58 -3.92 -6.34
CA LEU A 106 -3.40 -4.89 -7.42
C LEU A 106 -3.02 -4.22 -8.74
N GLU A 107 -3.65 -3.08 -9.07
CA GLU A 107 -3.30 -2.29 -10.26
C GLU A 107 -1.87 -1.75 -10.17
N GLU A 108 -1.45 -1.20 -9.02
CA GLU A 108 -0.05 -0.79 -8.80
C GLU A 108 0.93 -1.96 -9.04
N ILE A 109 0.65 -3.15 -8.53
CA ILE A 109 1.50 -4.34 -8.73
C ILE A 109 1.53 -4.77 -10.20
N VAL A 110 0.38 -4.77 -10.87
CA VAL A 110 0.27 -5.13 -12.30
C VAL A 110 1.06 -4.15 -13.16
N ASP A 111 0.95 -2.85 -12.90
CA ASP A 111 1.68 -1.81 -13.63
C ASP A 111 3.19 -1.96 -13.45
N ILE A 112 3.67 -2.13 -12.21
CA ILE A 112 5.08 -2.39 -11.92
C ILE A 112 5.56 -3.65 -12.64
N SER A 113 4.79 -4.74 -12.55
CA SER A 113 5.15 -6.02 -13.18
C SER A 113 5.19 -5.91 -14.70
N SER A 114 4.26 -5.15 -15.30
CA SER A 114 4.20 -4.93 -16.74
C SER A 114 5.41 -4.14 -17.23
N ALA A 115 5.83 -3.10 -16.51
CA ALA A 115 7.01 -2.30 -16.81
C ALA A 115 8.28 -3.15 -16.72
N GLN A 116 8.41 -3.97 -15.67
CA GLN A 116 9.54 -4.90 -15.50
C GLN A 116 9.59 -5.96 -16.62
N LEU A 117 8.44 -6.54 -17.00
CA LEU A 117 8.37 -7.49 -18.11
C LEU A 117 8.70 -6.86 -19.46
N GLN A 118 8.30 -5.60 -19.68
CA GLN A 118 8.66 -4.85 -20.89
C GLN A 118 10.16 -4.54 -20.93
N ASP A 119 10.76 -4.14 -19.81
CA ASP A 119 12.21 -3.94 -19.71
C ASP A 119 12.96 -5.25 -19.98
N PHE A 120 12.53 -6.36 -19.38
CA PHE A 120 13.10 -7.68 -19.65
C PHE A 120 12.95 -8.09 -21.12
N HIS A 121 11.80 -7.84 -21.74
CA HIS A 121 11.58 -8.07 -23.17
C HIS A 121 12.51 -7.23 -24.03
N TRP A 122 12.75 -5.98 -23.64
CA TRP A 122 13.73 -5.11 -24.29
C TRP A 122 15.16 -5.64 -24.14
N GLN A 123 15.56 -6.08 -22.94
CA GLN A 123 16.85 -6.70 -22.69
C GLN A 123 17.05 -7.97 -23.54
N LEU A 124 16.03 -8.82 -23.67
CA LEU A 124 16.04 -10.00 -24.53
C LEU A 124 16.19 -9.64 -26.01
N LYS A 125 15.40 -8.67 -26.50
CA LYS A 125 15.54 -8.17 -27.87
C LYS A 125 16.96 -7.67 -28.10
N LEU A 126 17.49 -6.86 -27.19
CA LEU A 126 18.85 -6.34 -27.31
C LEU A 126 19.91 -7.45 -27.32
N ALA A 127 19.75 -8.49 -26.50
CA ALA A 127 20.63 -9.65 -26.50
C ALA A 127 20.57 -10.45 -27.82
N LEU A 128 19.38 -10.59 -28.40
CA LEU A 128 19.17 -11.28 -29.69
C LEU A 128 19.67 -10.46 -30.90
N PHE A 129 19.53 -9.13 -30.84
CA PHE A 129 19.95 -8.22 -31.90
C PHE A 129 21.41 -7.80 -31.81
N LYS A 130 22.14 -8.15 -30.74
CA LYS A 130 23.60 -8.11 -30.72
C LYS A 130 24.12 -9.28 -31.55
N PRO A 131 24.59 -9.08 -32.80
CA PRO A 131 25.25 -10.14 -33.50
C PRO A 131 26.72 -10.19 -33.02
N TYR A 132 27.26 -11.40 -32.92
CA TYR A 132 28.67 -11.74 -32.66
C TYR A 132 29.13 -11.81 -31.17
N SER A 133 28.89 -12.98 -30.54
CA SER A 133 29.94 -13.84 -29.93
C SER A 133 29.66 -14.49 -28.55
N ILE A 134 28.45 -14.49 -28.00
CA ILE A 134 28.18 -15.34 -26.82
C ILE A 134 26.92 -16.18 -27.06
N GLU A 135 27.17 -17.42 -27.46
CA GLU A 135 26.20 -18.50 -27.53
C GLU A 135 25.65 -18.74 -26.11
N MET A 136 24.38 -18.42 -25.86
CA MET A 136 23.75 -18.68 -24.56
C MET A 136 23.68 -20.19 -24.33
N SER A 137 24.24 -20.65 -23.22
CA SER A 137 24.29 -22.07 -22.90
C SER A 137 22.90 -22.64 -22.64
N LYS A 138 22.74 -23.94 -22.84
CA LYS A 138 21.49 -24.66 -22.57
C LYS A 138 21.09 -24.55 -21.10
N GLU A 139 22.07 -24.42 -20.20
CA GLU A 139 21.92 -24.25 -18.77
C GLU A 139 21.35 -22.87 -18.41
N GLU A 140 21.83 -21.79 -19.03
CA GLU A 140 21.28 -20.44 -18.83
C GLU A 140 19.83 -20.35 -19.29
N LEU A 141 19.52 -20.94 -20.45
CA LEU A 141 18.16 -21.00 -20.96
C LEU A 141 17.23 -21.79 -20.03
N LYS A 142 17.72 -22.89 -19.46
CA LYS A 142 16.97 -23.70 -18.48
C LYS A 142 16.74 -22.95 -17.17
N ASN A 143 17.73 -22.20 -16.69
CA ASN A 143 17.60 -21.40 -15.47
C ASN A 143 16.56 -20.28 -15.65
N LEU A 144 16.52 -19.64 -16.82
CA LEU A 144 15.53 -18.62 -17.14
C LEU A 144 14.10 -19.19 -17.18
N ILE A 145 13.90 -20.36 -17.78
CA ILE A 145 12.60 -21.04 -17.78
C ILE A 145 12.13 -21.35 -16.36
N ASN A 146 13.01 -21.92 -15.53
CA ASN A 146 12.65 -22.25 -14.15
C ASN A 146 12.31 -21.01 -13.31
N SER A 147 13.04 -19.90 -13.51
CA SER A 147 12.78 -18.64 -12.83
C SER A 147 11.41 -18.05 -13.24
N TRP A 148 11.07 -18.14 -14.52
CA TRP A 148 9.78 -17.71 -15.04
C TRP A 148 8.61 -18.56 -14.53
N GLU A 149 8.76 -19.88 -14.51
CA GLU A 149 7.75 -20.79 -13.94
C GLU A 149 7.51 -20.54 -12.45
N ALA A 150 8.57 -20.27 -11.68
CA ALA A 150 8.45 -19.93 -10.26
C ALA A 150 7.68 -18.62 -10.04
N ALA A 151 7.99 -17.57 -10.82
CA ALA A 151 7.28 -16.30 -10.75
C ALA A 151 5.78 -16.46 -11.12
N ASN A 152 5.48 -17.20 -12.18
CA ASN A 152 4.11 -17.45 -12.62
C ASN A 152 3.30 -18.25 -11.57
N LYS A 153 3.94 -19.20 -10.88
CA LYS A 153 3.32 -19.96 -9.80
C LYS A 153 2.91 -19.07 -8.62
N VAL A 154 3.75 -18.10 -8.24
CA VAL A 154 3.43 -17.15 -7.17
C VAL A 154 2.23 -16.28 -7.57
N VAL A 155 2.20 -15.80 -8.81
CA VAL A 155 1.07 -15.00 -9.34
C VAL A 155 -0.24 -15.79 -9.32
N LEU A 156 -0.21 -17.10 -9.63
CA LEU A 156 -1.40 -17.95 -9.59
C LEU A 156 -1.90 -18.22 -8.17
N GLN A 157 -1.04 -18.19 -7.16
CA GLN A 157 -1.43 -18.37 -5.75
C GLN A 157 -2.06 -17.12 -5.12
N LEU A 158 -1.90 -15.97 -5.78
CA LEU A 158 -2.48 -14.69 -5.33
C LEU A 158 -3.88 -14.42 -5.93
N LYS A 159 -4.36 -15.27 -6.84
CA LYS A 159 -5.73 -15.25 -7.39
C LYS A 159 -6.67 -16.09 -6.53
#